data_AF-A0A6G1S2X5-F1
#
_entry.id   AF-A0A6G1S2X5-F1
#
_cell.length_a   1.000
_cell.length_b   1.000
_cell.length_c   1.000
_cell.angle_alpha   90.00
_cell.angle_beta   90.00
_cell.angle_gamma   90.00
#
_symmetry.space_group_name_H-M   'P 1'
#
loop_
_entity.id
_entity.type
_entity.pdbx_description
1 polymer ?
#
loop_
_entity_poly.entity_id
_entity_poly.type
_entity_poly.pdbx_seq_one_letter_code
_entity_poly.pdbx_strand_id
1 'polypeptide(L)'
;MLPLSRCINRVSFFIQKPQRKALKTRGMLTLQEIKNIHVKRHLDPLPAGYFYNGTQFVNFFGDKMDYHPLMDQFMNDYLEEANREIEKYNRELEEQEYHDLFEQKT
;
A
#
# COMPACT_ATOMS: atom_id res chain seq x y z
N MET A 1 -11.79 37.84 -50.75
CA MET A 1 -11.50 38.39 -49.42
C MET A 1 -11.72 37.28 -48.38
N LEU A 2 -10.62 36.91 -47.72
CA LEU A 2 -10.39 36.12 -46.48
C LEU A 2 -11.17 34.81 -46.19
N PRO A 3 -10.47 33.69 -45.90
CA PRO A 3 -11.05 32.46 -45.37
C PRO A 3 -11.18 32.50 -43.84
N LEU A 4 -12.30 32.04 -43.29
CA LEU A 4 -12.50 31.92 -41.84
C LEU A 4 -11.99 30.55 -41.33
N SER A 5 -10.81 30.64 -40.70
CA SER A 5 -10.29 29.86 -39.57
C SER A 5 -10.70 28.40 -39.38
N ARG A 6 -9.73 27.50 -39.62
CA ARG A 6 -9.65 26.18 -38.98
C ARG A 6 -9.58 26.34 -37.46
N CYS A 7 -10.59 25.85 -36.75
CA CYS A 7 -10.48 25.58 -35.32
C CYS A 7 -9.54 24.40 -35.11
N ILE A 8 -8.28 24.67 -34.72
CA ILE A 8 -7.36 23.65 -34.26
C ILE A 8 -7.77 23.29 -32.83
N ASN A 9 -8.41 22.13 -32.65
CA ASN A 9 -8.59 21.51 -31.35
C ASN A 9 -7.19 21.18 -30.80
N ARG A 10 -6.63 22.09 -30.00
CA ARG A 10 -5.42 21.83 -29.23
C ARG A 10 -5.81 20.89 -28.08
N VAL A 11 -5.77 19.59 -28.34
CA VAL A 11 -5.78 18.57 -27.29
C VAL A 11 -4.51 18.82 -26.48
N SER A 12 -4.67 19.55 -25.37
CA SER A 12 -3.60 19.73 -24.40
C SER A 12 -3.44 18.39 -23.72
N PHE A 13 -2.50 17.58 -24.21
CA PHE A 13 -2.03 16.41 -23.50
C PHE A 13 -1.20 16.92 -22.32
N PHE A 14 -1.88 17.41 -21.28
CA PHE A 14 -1.27 17.63 -19.98
C PHE A 14 -0.83 16.25 -19.50
N ILE A 15 0.45 15.92 -19.67
CA ILE A 15 1.00 14.76 -18.98
C ILE A 15 0.92 15.13 -17.49
N GLN A 16 -0.06 14.55 -16.80
CA GLN A 16 -0.27 14.80 -15.39
C GLN A 16 0.89 14.16 -14.62
N LYS A 17 1.59 14.96 -13.79
CA LYS A 17 2.67 14.45 -12.96
C LYS A 17 2.13 13.30 -12.10
N PRO A 18 2.75 12.11 -12.12
CA PRO A 18 2.35 11.02 -11.25
C PRO A 18 2.40 11.50 -9.79
N GLN A 19 1.32 11.28 -9.05
CA GLN A 19 1.19 11.73 -7.67
C GLN A 19 1.87 10.74 -6.73
N ARG A 20 2.52 11.26 -5.69
CA ARG A 20 3.09 10.44 -4.61
C ARG A 20 2.00 9.59 -3.97
N LYS A 21 2.34 8.36 -3.62
CA LYS A 21 1.47 7.48 -2.85
C LYS A 21 1.60 7.81 -1.36
N ALA A 22 0.47 7.90 -0.67
CA ALA A 22 0.44 8.08 0.79
C ALA A 22 0.81 6.78 1.50
N LEU A 23 1.50 6.88 2.63
CA LEU A 23 1.82 5.73 3.48
C LEU A 23 0.54 5.08 4.03
N LYS A 24 0.52 3.76 4.04
CA LYS A 24 -0.52 2.97 4.68
C LYS A 24 -0.38 3.02 6.19
N THR A 25 -1.51 3.18 6.87
CA THR A 25 -1.60 3.06 8.33
C THR A 25 -2.48 1.87 8.69
N ARG A 26 -2.44 1.44 9.95
CA ARG A 26 -3.22 0.29 10.43
C ARG A 26 -4.72 0.45 10.23
N GLY A 27 -5.25 1.66 10.36
CA GLY A 27 -6.67 1.95 10.10
C GLY A 27 -7.08 1.84 8.63
N MET A 28 -6.11 1.76 7.71
CA MET A 28 -6.36 1.62 6.27
C MET A 28 -6.34 0.15 5.81
N LEU A 29 -5.98 -0.79 6.69
CA LEU A 29 -6.00 -2.21 6.36
C LEU A 29 -7.45 -2.70 6.24
N THR A 30 -7.76 -3.28 5.08
CA THR A 30 -9.04 -3.92 4.83
C THR A 30 -9.13 -5.26 5.57
N LEU A 31 -10.36 -5.69 5.87
CA LEU A 31 -10.61 -7.01 6.46
C LEU A 31 -10.04 -8.15 5.60
N GLN A 32 -10.01 -7.98 4.27
CA GLN A 32 -9.44 -8.96 3.36
C GLN A 32 -7.92 -9.03 3.49
N GLU A 33 -7.22 -7.89 3.58
CA GLU A 33 -5.78 -7.86 3.85
C GLU A 33 -5.45 -8.54 5.18
N ILE A 34 -6.20 -8.23 6.24
CA ILE A 34 -6.03 -8.86 7.57
C ILE A 34 -6.21 -10.39 7.48
N LYS A 35 -7.26 -10.87 6.80
CA LYS A 35 -7.47 -12.31 6.58
C LYS A 35 -6.33 -12.94 5.80
N ASN A 36 -5.82 -12.28 4.76
CA ASN A 36 -4.72 -12.78 3.97
C ASN A 36 -3.42 -12.87 4.77
N ILE A 37 -3.11 -11.86 5.58
CA ILE A 37 -1.97 -11.86 6.50
C ILE A 37 -2.10 -13.04 7.47
N HIS A 38 -3.29 -13.24 8.04
CA HIS A 38 -3.55 -14.35 8.93
C HIS A 38 -3.34 -15.70 8.23
N VAL A 39 -3.98 -15.95 7.09
CA VAL A 39 -3.86 -17.23 6.36
C VAL A 39 -2.40 -17.54 5.99
N LYS A 40 -1.59 -16.53 5.67
CA LYS A 40 -0.17 -16.75 5.36
C LYS A 40 0.68 -17.12 6.58
N ARG A 41 0.31 -16.68 7.78
CA ARG A 41 1.17 -16.69 8.98
C ARG A 41 0.56 -17.43 10.18
N HIS A 42 -0.66 -17.95 10.07
CA HIS A 42 -1.37 -18.60 11.20
C HIS A 42 -0.73 -19.90 11.68
N LEU A 43 0.17 -20.50 10.89
CA LEU A 43 0.95 -21.69 11.26
C LEU A 43 2.37 -21.35 11.70
N ASP A 44 2.70 -20.07 11.83
CA ASP A 44 3.95 -19.65 12.44
C ASP A 44 4.05 -20.15 13.89
N PRO A 45 5.28 -20.31 14.42
CA PRO A 45 5.45 -20.75 15.80
C PRO A 45 4.73 -19.82 16.77
N LEU A 46 3.91 -20.44 17.63
CA LEU A 46 3.17 -19.72 18.65
C LEU A 46 4.09 -19.26 19.78
N PRO A 47 3.82 -18.09 20.39
CA PRO A 47 4.45 -17.70 21.64
C PRO A 47 4.22 -18.73 22.74
N ALA A 48 5.12 -18.76 23.72
CA ALA A 48 5.00 -19.65 24.86
C ALA A 48 3.64 -19.48 25.56
N GLY A 49 2.94 -20.59 25.76
CA GLY A 49 1.64 -20.62 26.42
C GLY A 49 0.43 -20.38 25.54
N TYR A 50 0.63 -20.33 24.22
CA TYR A 50 -0.45 -20.43 23.25
C TYR A 50 -0.40 -21.77 22.53
N PHE A 51 -1.59 -22.28 22.22
CA PHE A 51 -1.78 -23.54 21.49
C PHE A 51 -2.84 -23.34 20.42
N TYR A 52 -2.67 -23.97 19.27
CA TYR A 52 -3.71 -24.06 18.26
C TYR A 52 -4.41 -25.42 18.37
N ASN A 53 -5.71 -25.42 18.65
CA ASN A 53 -6.47 -26.65 18.89
C ASN A 53 -7.11 -27.25 17.62
N GLY A 54 -6.71 -26.76 16.43
CA GLY A 54 -7.30 -27.15 15.15
C GLY A 54 -8.48 -26.27 14.71
N THR A 55 -8.97 -25.37 15.56
CA THR A 55 -10.02 -24.41 15.20
C THR A 55 -9.71 -23.00 15.71
N GLN A 56 -9.17 -22.87 16.92
CA GLN A 56 -8.91 -21.60 17.60
C GLN A 56 -7.55 -21.63 18.31
N PHE A 57 -7.04 -20.44 18.59
CA PHE A 57 -5.88 -20.23 19.45
C PHE A 57 -6.35 -20.14 20.90
N VAL A 58 -5.69 -20.87 21.78
CA VAL A 58 -6.05 -20.95 23.20
C VAL A 58 -4.81 -20.69 24.05
N ASN A 59 -4.96 -19.91 25.12
CA ASN A 59 -3.89 -19.70 26.10
C ASN A 59 -4.01 -20.64 27.32
N PHE A 60 -3.05 -20.59 28.25
CA PHE A 60 -3.10 -21.38 29.49
C PHE A 60 -4.30 -21.10 30.39
N PHE A 61 -4.87 -19.89 30.32
CA PHE A 61 -6.06 -19.51 31.10
C PHE A 61 -7.36 -20.01 30.45
N GLY A 62 -7.28 -20.57 29.24
CA GLY A 62 -8.43 -21.06 28.48
C GLY A 62 -9.10 -19.99 27.62
N ASP A 63 -8.54 -18.79 27.52
CA ASP A 63 -9.04 -17.76 26.61
C ASP A 63 -8.86 -18.19 25.17
N LYS A 64 -9.87 -17.93 24.35
CA LYS A 64 -9.93 -18.33 22.94
C LYS A 64 -9.84 -17.12 22.04
N MET A 65 -9.09 -17.27 20.95
CA MET A 65 -8.93 -16.25 19.93
C MET A 65 -9.06 -16.88 18.55
N ASP A 66 -9.74 -16.18 17.65
CA ASP A 66 -9.91 -16.61 16.26
C ASP A 66 -8.66 -16.28 15.40
N TYR A 67 -7.82 -15.36 15.86
CA TYR A 67 -6.61 -14.94 15.18
C TYR A 67 -5.36 -15.35 15.96
N HIS A 68 -4.25 -15.41 15.23
CA HIS A 68 -2.94 -15.71 15.79
C HIS A 68 -2.57 -14.67 16.87
N PRO A 69 -1.98 -15.04 18.02
CA PRO A 69 -1.60 -14.10 19.08
C PRO A 69 -0.67 -12.97 18.62
N LEU A 70 0.14 -13.23 17.60
CA LEU A 70 1.04 -12.25 16.98
C LEU A 70 0.45 -11.53 15.75
N MET A 71 -0.87 -11.56 15.57
CA MET A 71 -1.53 -10.93 14.41
C MET A 71 -1.16 -9.45 14.26
N ASP A 72 -1.05 -8.74 15.38
CA ASP A 72 -0.66 -7.34 15.43
C ASP A 72 0.73 -7.08 14.86
N GLN A 73 1.68 -7.95 15.21
CA GLN A 73 3.03 -7.90 14.67
C GLN A 73 3.01 -8.19 13.17
N PHE A 74 2.28 -9.22 12.73
CA PHE A 74 2.19 -9.55 11.31
C PHE A 74 1.58 -8.42 10.47
N MET A 75 0.61 -7.68 11.02
CA MET A 75 0.06 -6.49 10.37
C MET A 75 1.09 -5.36 10.27
N ASN A 76 1.90 -5.16 11.30
CA ASN A 76 2.96 -4.16 11.28
C ASN A 76 4.05 -4.51 10.24
N ASP A 77 4.49 -5.77 10.20
CA ASP A 77 5.46 -6.25 9.21
C ASP A 77 4.94 -6.03 7.77
N TYR A 78 3.66 -6.34 7.55
CA TYR A 78 3.00 -6.09 6.26
C TYR A 78 2.94 -4.61 5.89
N LEU A 79 2.61 -3.75 6.86
CA LEU A 79 2.56 -2.29 6.65
C LEU A 79 3.94 -1.71 6.37
N GLU A 80 4.96 -2.17 7.08
CA GLU A 80 6.34 -1.75 6.89
C GLU A 80 6.81 -2.10 5.47
N GLU A 81 6.58 -3.33 5.03
CA GLU A 81 6.90 -3.77 3.67
C GLU A 81 6.17 -2.92 2.61
N ALA A 82 4.85 -2.75 2.76
CA ALA A 82 4.06 -1.95 1.83
C ALA A 82 4.48 -0.47 1.79
N ASN A 83 4.83 0.10 2.95
CA ASN A 83 5.29 1.48 3.05
C ASN A 83 6.69 1.65 2.45
N ARG A 84 7.57 0.67 2.63
CA ARG A 84 8.89 0.66 1.99
C ARG A 84 8.78 0.67 0.46
N GLU A 85 7.85 -0.09 -0.11
CA GLU A 85 7.58 -0.07 -1.55
C GLU A 85 7.04 1.30 -2.00
N ILE A 86 6.16 1.92 -1.22
CA ILE A 86 5.63 3.27 -1.48
C ILE A 86 6.74 4.32 -1.43
N GLU A 87 7.64 4.25 -0.45
CA GLU A 87 8.78 5.15 -0.33
C GLU A 87 9.74 5.00 -1.50
N LYS A 88 10.04 3.76 -1.90
CA LYS A 88 10.85 3.49 -3.09
C LYS A 88 10.24 4.11 -4.33
N TYR A 89 8.94 3.90 -4.56
CA TYR A 89 8.21 4.51 -5.67
C TYR A 89 8.24 6.04 -5.63
N ASN A 90 7.99 6.63 -4.46
CA ASN A 90 8.00 8.08 -4.30
C ASN A 90 9.39 8.68 -4.52
N ARG A 91 10.46 7.99 -4.12
CA ARG A 91 11.84 8.41 -4.37
C ARG A 91 12.18 8.33 -5.86
N GLU A 92 11.82 7.24 -6.53
CA GLU A 92 12.00 7.10 -7.98
C GLU A 92 11.25 8.21 -8.75
N LEU A 93 10.07 8.62 -8.27
CA LEU A 93 9.34 9.77 -8.82
C LEU A 93 10.03 11.12 -8.58
N GLU A 94 10.71 11.30 -7.44
CA GLU A 94 11.47 12.53 -7.15
C GLU A 94 12.75 12.62 -8.01
N GLU A 95 13.44 11.50 -8.22
CA GLU A 95 14.63 11.41 -9.05
C GLU A 95 14.32 11.55 -10.55
N GLN A 96 13.12 11.14 -10.97
CA GLN A 96 12.58 11.54 -12.28
C GLN A 96 12.18 13.00 -12.23
N GLU A 97 13.20 13.87 -12.30
CA GLU A 97 13.07 15.29 -12.54
C GLU A 97 12.20 15.46 -13.78
N TYR A 98 10.94 15.84 -13.55
CA TYR A 98 9.95 15.98 -14.60
C TYR A 98 10.33 17.21 -15.40
N HIS A 99 11.20 17.02 -16.40
CA HIS A 99 11.64 18.07 -17.29
C HIS A 99 10.41 18.54 -18.06
N ASP A 100 9.87 19.70 -17.67
CA ASP A 100 8.79 20.31 -18.41
C ASP A 100 9.36 20.69 -19.78
N LEU A 101 8.94 19.95 -20.82
CA LEU A 101 9.40 20.11 -22.20
C LEU A 101 9.11 21.53 -22.77
N PHE A 102 8.43 22.40 -22.01
CA PHE A 102 8.11 23.77 -22.37
C PHE A 102 8.84 24.85 -21.55
N GLU A 103 9.72 24.51 -20.60
CA GLU A 103 10.44 25.50 -19.78
C GLU A 103 11.59 26.23 -20.51
N GLN A 104 11.93 25.85 -21.75
CA GLN A 104 12.85 26.64 -22.60
C GLN A 104 12.13 27.72 -23.40
N LYS A 105 11.66 28.77 -22.72
CA LYS A 105 11.55 30.13 -23.27
C LYS A 105 11.94 31.09 -22.13
N THR A 106 13.08 31.76 -22.14
CA THR A 106 13.43 32.85 -23.07
C THR A 106 14.91 33.17 -22.88
#